data_AF-A0A6N6MLI0-F1
#
_entry.id   AF-A0A6N6MLI0-F1
#
_cell.length_a   1.000
_cell.length_b   1.000
_cell.length_c   1.000
_cell.angle_alpha   90.00
_cell.angle_beta   90.00
_cell.angle_gamma   90.00
#
_symmetry.space_group_name_H-M   'P 1'
#
loop_
_entity.id
_entity.type
_entity.pdbx_description
1 polymer ?
#
loop_
_entity_poly.entity_id
_entity_poly.type
_entity_poly.pdbx_seq_one_letter_code
_entity_poly.pdbx_strand_id
1 'polypeptide(L)'
;MIDKFLKAKHWQLFILMFGVPIIFQIIIMTSMFSNIGSNGNPDPATMFNSFKLFPIIMFIYMGFFFGWFWSIGIGLQKYMPNEIKLKLKKFKIFFFIPLIYITFFLILIGTTFYGISSGDRAVGGIIGKMMFFILPLHLFSMFCMFYQLYFASKTIKTAELKREVSLNDYMGEFFMIWFFPIGIWFIQPRINKIVAE
;
A
#
# COMPACT_ATOMS: atom_id res chain seq x y z
N MET A 1 -16.45 8.53 -1.03
CA MET A 1 -15.20 7.81 -1.40
C MET A 1 -15.25 6.36 -0.91
N ILE A 2 -15.54 6.12 0.37
CA ILE A 2 -15.66 4.78 0.98
C ILE A 2 -16.52 3.82 0.16
N ASP A 3 -17.76 4.20 -0.17
CA ASP A 3 -18.67 3.31 -0.90
C ASP A 3 -18.14 2.93 -2.30
N LYS A 4 -17.31 3.77 -2.93
CA LYS A 4 -16.68 3.44 -4.22
C LYS A 4 -15.71 2.27 -4.08
N PHE A 5 -14.88 2.27 -3.04
CA PHE A 5 -13.96 1.15 -2.75
C PHE A 5 -14.71 -0.10 -2.33
N LEU A 6 -15.73 0.03 -1.49
CA LEU A 6 -16.52 -1.11 -1.01
C LEU A 6 -17.32 -1.80 -2.12
N LYS A 7 -17.78 -1.03 -3.13
CA LYS A 7 -18.53 -1.55 -4.29
C LYS A 7 -17.65 -1.87 -5.49
N ALA A 8 -16.35 -1.55 -5.45
CA ALA A 8 -15.43 -1.86 -6.53
C ALA A 8 -15.33 -3.38 -6.75
N LYS A 9 -15.14 -3.79 -8.00
CA LYS A 9 -14.84 -5.19 -8.34
C LYS A 9 -13.38 -5.50 -8.00
N HIS A 10 -13.09 -6.74 -7.60
CA HIS A 10 -11.73 -7.20 -7.27
C HIS A 10 -10.71 -6.84 -8.36
N TRP A 11 -11.06 -7.01 -9.64
CA TRP A 11 -10.16 -6.73 -10.75
C TRP A 11 -9.87 -5.23 -10.92
N GLN A 12 -10.80 -4.34 -10.56
CA GLN A 12 -10.55 -2.89 -10.63
C GLN A 12 -9.47 -2.49 -9.62
N LEU A 13 -9.57 -3.01 -8.40
CA LEU A 13 -8.57 -2.77 -7.36
C LEU A 13 -7.24 -3.45 -7.69
N PHE A 14 -7.27 -4.67 -8.24
CA PHE A 14 -6.07 -5.38 -8.69
C PHE A 14 -5.33 -4.61 -9.80
N ILE A 15 -6.03 -4.11 -10.83
CA ILE A 15 -5.39 -3.35 -11.91
C ILE A 15 -4.78 -2.04 -11.37
N LEU A 16 -5.51 -1.31 -10.54
CA LEU A 16 -5.05 -0.03 -10.00
C LEU A 16 -3.86 -0.19 -9.05
N MET A 17 -3.84 -1.24 -8.23
CA MET A 17 -2.79 -1.46 -7.23
C MET A 17 -1.62 -2.30 -7.75
N PHE A 18 -1.82 -3.19 -8.73
CA PHE A 18 -0.75 -4.06 -9.24
C PHE A 18 -0.58 -4.00 -10.74
N GLY A 19 -1.66 -3.98 -11.52
CA GLY A 19 -1.57 -3.93 -12.98
C GLY A 19 -0.76 -2.72 -13.47
N VAL A 20 -1.07 -1.52 -12.98
CA VAL A 20 -0.36 -0.29 -13.35
C VAL A 20 1.11 -0.33 -12.92
N PRO A 21 1.47 -0.62 -11.65
CA PRO A 21 2.87 -0.78 -11.25
C PRO A 21 3.65 -1.86 -12.02
N ILE A 22 3.03 -3.02 -12.31
CA ILE A 22 3.69 -4.10 -13.05
C ILE A 22 3.97 -3.69 -14.49
N ILE A 23 3.01 -3.08 -15.18
CA ILE A 23 3.21 -2.57 -16.55
C ILE A 23 4.33 -1.53 -16.56
N PHE A 24 4.32 -0.60 -15.61
CA PHE A 24 5.38 0.39 -15.46
C PHE A 24 6.75 -0.26 -15.23
N GLN A 25 6.82 -1.27 -14.36
CA GLN A 25 8.06 -2.01 -14.09
C GLN A 25 8.57 -2.74 -15.35
N ILE A 26 7.68 -3.35 -16.14
CA ILE A 26 8.03 -3.99 -17.42
C ILE A 26 8.59 -2.95 -18.39
N ILE A 27 7.93 -1.79 -18.53
CA ILE A 27 8.41 -0.70 -19.41
C ILE A 27 9.81 -0.24 -19.01
N ILE A 28 10.04 -0.01 -17.71
CA ILE A 28 11.38 0.35 -17.21
C ILE A 28 12.38 -0.75 -17.55
N MET A 29 12.06 -2.01 -17.25
CA MET A 29 12.97 -3.12 -17.46
C MET A 29 13.34 -3.27 -18.95
N THR A 30 12.36 -3.24 -19.85
CA THR A 30 12.58 -3.27 -21.30
C THR A 30 13.42 -2.09 -21.77
N SER A 31 13.16 -0.87 -21.25
CA SER A 31 13.95 0.31 -21.59
C SER A 31 15.42 0.21 -21.15
N MET A 32 15.69 -0.50 -20.04
CA MET A 32 17.07 -0.74 -19.61
C MET A 32 17.77 -1.72 -20.56
N PHE A 33 17.10 -2.81 -20.95
CA PHE A 33 17.65 -3.79 -21.87
C PHE A 33 17.87 -3.23 -23.29
N SER A 34 17.00 -2.34 -23.77
CA SER A 34 17.15 -1.73 -25.09
C SER A 34 18.30 -0.71 -25.19
N ASN A 35 18.78 -0.20 -24.04
CA ASN A 35 19.82 0.83 -23.98
C ASN A 35 21.16 0.27 -23.45
N ILE A 36 21.38 -1.03 -23.61
CA ILE A 36 22.69 -1.64 -23.33
C ILE A 36 23.66 -1.19 -24.43
N GLY A 37 24.62 -0.33 -24.06
CA GLY A 37 25.65 0.13 -24.99
C GLY A 37 26.63 -0.99 -25.36
N SER A 38 27.57 -0.68 -26.27
CA SER A 38 28.63 -1.60 -26.71
C SER A 38 29.46 -2.22 -25.58
N ASN A 39 29.44 -1.58 -24.40
CA ASN A 39 30.22 -1.97 -23.22
C ASN A 39 29.47 -2.99 -22.33
N GLY A 40 28.28 -3.44 -22.74
CA GLY A 40 27.44 -4.38 -21.98
C GLY A 40 26.71 -3.75 -20.78
N ASN A 41 26.91 -2.46 -20.52
CA ASN A 41 26.27 -1.73 -19.43
C ASN A 41 25.18 -0.76 -19.95
N PRO A 42 24.02 -0.66 -19.28
CA PRO A 42 23.04 0.36 -19.59
C PRO A 42 23.55 1.75 -19.24
N ASP A 43 23.18 2.75 -20.05
CA ASP A 43 23.51 4.16 -19.79
C ASP A 43 22.87 4.65 -18.46
N PRO A 44 23.68 5.15 -17.50
CA PRO A 44 23.18 5.66 -16.23
C PRO A 44 22.14 6.79 -16.37
N ALA A 45 22.27 7.67 -17.36
CA ALA A 45 21.33 8.78 -17.53
C ALA A 45 19.92 8.29 -17.87
N THR A 46 19.84 7.31 -18.77
CA THR A 46 18.59 6.62 -19.15
C THR A 46 17.96 5.89 -17.95
N MET A 47 18.78 5.28 -17.09
CA MET A 47 18.35 4.66 -15.84
C MET A 47 17.70 5.69 -14.91
N PHE A 48 18.41 6.77 -14.56
CA PHE A 48 17.90 7.79 -13.64
C PHE A 48 16.65 8.52 -14.14
N ASN A 49 16.54 8.77 -15.45
CA ASN A 49 15.39 9.45 -16.01
C ASN A 49 14.11 8.60 -15.87
N SER A 50 14.22 7.28 -16.04
CA SER A 50 13.10 6.35 -15.91
C SER A 50 12.58 6.26 -14.46
N PHE A 51 13.46 6.42 -13.47
CA PHE A 51 13.08 6.42 -12.04
C PHE A 51 12.35 7.68 -11.58
N LYS A 52 12.33 8.78 -12.35
CA LYS A 52 11.60 10.01 -11.97
C LYS A 52 10.09 9.79 -11.84
N LEU A 53 9.52 8.85 -12.61
CA LEU A 53 8.11 8.51 -12.56
C LEU A 53 7.74 7.57 -11.38
N PHE A 54 8.74 6.93 -10.76
CA PHE A 54 8.52 5.95 -9.71
C PHE A 54 7.79 6.54 -8.48
N PRO A 55 8.18 7.68 -7.89
CA PRO A 55 7.48 8.26 -6.74
C PRO A 55 6.02 8.60 -7.04
N ILE A 56 5.71 9.03 -8.27
CA ILE A 56 4.35 9.38 -8.71
C ILE A 56 3.46 8.14 -8.71
N ILE A 57 3.94 7.05 -9.30
CA ILE A 57 3.20 5.78 -9.36
C ILE A 57 3.03 5.18 -7.96
N MET A 58 4.06 5.26 -7.12
CA MET A 58 3.96 4.83 -5.72
C MET A 58 2.97 5.67 -4.92
N PHE A 59 2.87 6.97 -5.19
CA PHE A 59 1.88 7.84 -4.54
C PHE A 59 0.45 7.46 -4.93
N ILE A 60 0.22 7.16 -6.21
CA ILE A 60 -1.08 6.66 -6.71
C ILE A 60 -1.41 5.32 -6.05
N TYR A 61 -0.47 4.37 -6.04
CA TYR A 61 -0.62 3.08 -5.36
C TYR A 61 -0.98 3.26 -3.89
N MET A 62 -0.25 4.11 -3.17
CA MET A 62 -0.48 4.42 -1.76
C MET A 62 -1.90 4.94 -1.53
N GLY A 63 -2.38 5.86 -2.38
CA GLY A 63 -3.74 6.38 -2.30
C GLY A 63 -4.81 5.30 -2.43
N PHE A 64 -4.66 4.38 -3.38
CA PHE A 64 -5.59 3.26 -3.54
C PHE A 64 -5.49 2.25 -2.39
N PHE A 65 -4.28 1.87 -1.99
CA PHE A 65 -4.03 0.89 -0.95
C PHE A 65 -4.58 1.36 0.41
N PHE A 66 -4.18 2.54 0.87
CA PHE A 66 -4.67 3.12 2.12
C PHE A 66 -6.16 3.50 2.03
N GLY A 67 -6.63 3.96 0.87
CA GLY A 67 -8.05 4.22 0.62
C GLY A 67 -8.91 2.97 0.79
N TRP A 68 -8.42 1.82 0.32
CA TRP A 68 -9.09 0.53 0.49
C TRP A 68 -9.11 0.08 1.96
N PHE A 69 -7.97 0.12 2.66
CA PHE A 69 -7.90 -0.20 4.09
C PHE A 69 -8.81 0.69 4.94
N TRP A 70 -8.83 1.99 4.67
CA TRP A 70 -9.73 2.93 5.33
C TRP A 70 -11.20 2.59 5.08
N SER A 71 -11.53 2.25 3.83
CA SER A 71 -12.89 1.91 3.44
C SER A 71 -13.38 0.65 4.13
N ILE A 72 -12.52 -0.35 4.35
CA ILE A 72 -12.85 -1.51 5.16
C ILE A 72 -13.00 -1.11 6.63
N GLY A 73 -11.96 -0.54 7.23
CA GLY A 73 -11.91 -0.31 8.67
C GLY A 73 -13.00 0.64 9.18
N ILE A 74 -13.32 1.68 8.43
CA ILE A 74 -14.38 2.65 8.77
C ILE A 74 -15.71 2.30 8.10
N GLY A 75 -15.67 1.97 6.81
CA GLY A 75 -16.88 1.83 6.00
C GLY A 75 -17.69 0.59 6.30
N LEU A 76 -17.06 -0.52 6.69
CA LEU A 76 -17.81 -1.73 7.06
C LEU A 76 -18.45 -1.67 8.45
N GLN A 77 -18.10 -0.68 9.27
CA GLN A 77 -18.65 -0.54 10.62
C GLN A 77 -20.18 -0.41 10.62
N LYS A 78 -20.77 0.19 9.59
CA LYS A 78 -22.22 0.37 9.45
C LYS A 78 -22.99 -0.92 9.14
N TYR A 79 -22.29 -1.99 8.75
CA TYR A 79 -22.89 -3.32 8.47
C TYR A 79 -22.68 -4.30 9.64
N MET A 80 -22.10 -3.84 10.75
CA MET A 80 -21.92 -4.65 11.95
C MET A 80 -23.09 -4.44 12.93
N PRO A 81 -23.40 -5.44 13.78
CA PRO A 81 -24.36 -5.26 14.88
C PRO A 81 -23.95 -4.12 15.82
N ASN A 82 -24.93 -3.37 16.33
CA ASN A 82 -24.71 -2.19 17.18
C ASN A 82 -24.02 -2.53 18.51
N GLU A 83 -24.12 -3.78 18.94
CA GLU A 83 -23.54 -4.34 20.15
C GLU A 83 -22.01 -4.49 20.02
N ILE A 84 -21.50 -4.64 18.79
CA ILE A 84 -20.08 -4.91 18.54
C ILE A 84 -19.36 -3.64 18.12
N LYS A 85 -18.60 -3.05 19.06
CA LYS A 85 -17.84 -1.82 18.82
C LYS A 85 -16.34 -2.10 18.71
N LEU A 86 -15.80 -1.96 17.49
CA LEU A 86 -14.35 -2.04 17.27
C LEU A 86 -13.65 -0.72 17.67
N LYS A 87 -12.37 -0.82 18.08
CA LYS A 87 -11.59 0.32 18.62
C LYS A 87 -11.10 1.27 17.51
N LEU A 88 -12.00 2.06 16.92
CA LEU A 88 -11.71 2.95 15.78
C LEU A 88 -10.65 4.02 16.06
N LYS A 89 -10.54 4.52 17.30
CA LYS A 89 -9.49 5.49 17.66
C LYS A 89 -8.09 4.90 17.46
N LYS A 90 -7.89 3.65 17.92
CA LYS A 90 -6.63 2.92 17.76
C LYS A 90 -6.33 2.68 16.28
N PHE A 91 -7.32 2.21 15.51
CA PHE A 91 -7.22 2.08 14.05
C PHE A 91 -6.72 3.35 13.36
N LYS A 92 -7.35 4.50 13.61
CA LYS A 92 -6.97 5.77 12.98
C LYS A 92 -5.53 6.18 13.29
N ILE A 93 -5.10 6.07 14.55
CA ILE A 93 -3.72 6.40 14.94
C ILE A 93 -2.72 5.51 14.21
N PHE A 94 -2.91 4.19 14.27
CA PHE A 94 -2.05 3.21 13.59
C PHE A 94 -2.15 3.29 12.06
N PHE A 95 -3.17 3.93 11.50
CA PHE A 95 -3.32 4.11 10.06
C PHE A 95 -2.47 5.29 9.56
N PHE A 96 -2.49 6.41 10.28
CA PHE A 96 -1.78 7.61 9.84
C PHE A 96 -0.27 7.52 10.01
N ILE A 97 0.23 6.74 10.98
CA ILE A 97 1.67 6.53 11.18
C ILE A 97 2.37 6.01 9.90
N PRO A 98 1.98 4.85 9.32
CA PRO A 98 2.60 4.34 8.11
C PRO A 98 2.32 5.23 6.90
N LEU A 99 1.15 5.85 6.81
CA LEU A 99 0.83 6.78 5.72
C LEU A 99 1.79 7.98 5.69
N ILE A 100 2.01 8.62 6.84
CA ILE A 100 2.91 9.78 6.97
C ILE A 100 4.36 9.33 6.71
N TYR A 101 4.77 8.20 7.31
CA TYR A 101 6.12 7.67 7.15
C TYR A 101 6.44 7.33 5.68
N ILE A 102 5.55 6.60 4.99
CA ILE A 102 5.74 6.25 3.57
C ILE A 102 5.71 7.50 2.70
N THR A 103 4.83 8.47 2.97
CA THR A 103 4.79 9.74 2.24
C THR A 103 6.12 10.50 2.38
N PHE A 104 6.63 10.62 3.60
CA PHE A 104 7.94 11.23 3.86
C PHE A 104 9.06 10.51 3.11
N PHE A 105 9.05 9.18 3.14
CA PHE A 105 10.05 8.36 2.46
C PHE A 105 9.99 8.50 0.93
N LEU A 106 8.79 8.59 0.34
CA LEU A 106 8.61 8.81 -1.09
C LEU A 106 9.12 10.19 -1.54
N ILE A 107 8.88 11.24 -0.73
CA ILE A 107 9.41 12.58 -0.99
C ILE A 107 10.95 12.55 -0.93
N LEU A 108 11.52 11.91 0.10
CA LEU A 108 12.97 11.77 0.27
C LEU A 108 13.62 11.07 -0.94
N ILE A 109 13.03 9.96 -1.39
CA ILE A 109 13.51 9.24 -2.59
C ILE A 109 13.39 10.12 -3.84
N GLY A 110 12.26 10.80 -4.03
CA GLY A 110 12.02 11.65 -5.18
C GLY A 110 13.04 12.80 -5.30
N THR A 111 13.32 13.49 -4.18
CA THR A 111 14.32 14.58 -4.15
C THR A 111 15.74 14.07 -4.39
N THR A 112 16.06 12.86 -3.93
CA THR A 112 17.37 12.21 -4.16
C THR A 112 17.60 11.90 -5.63
N PHE A 113 16.64 11.23 -6.27
CA PHE A 113 16.75 10.89 -7.68
C PHE A 113 16.79 12.14 -8.57
N TYR A 114 16.02 13.16 -8.21
CA TYR A 114 16.07 14.46 -8.88
C TYR A 114 17.44 15.13 -8.72
N GLY A 115 17.95 15.23 -7.49
CA GLY A 115 19.26 15.85 -7.20
C GLY A 115 20.43 15.16 -7.90
N ILE A 116 20.47 13.82 -7.89
CA ILE A 116 21.48 13.05 -8.62
C ILE A 116 21.38 13.32 -10.12
N SER A 117 20.16 13.34 -10.68
CA SER A 117 19.94 13.65 -12.10
C SER A 117 20.36 15.08 -12.47
N SER A 118 20.34 16.03 -11.54
CA SER A 118 20.78 17.41 -11.75
C SER A 118 22.26 17.64 -11.42
N GLY A 119 23.01 16.59 -11.04
CA GLY A 119 24.43 16.68 -10.68
C GLY A 119 24.70 17.17 -9.25
N ASP A 120 23.65 17.35 -8.43
CA ASP A 120 23.76 17.74 -7.03
C ASP A 120 23.88 16.50 -6.14
N ARG A 121 25.05 16.34 -5.53
CA ARG A 121 25.39 15.19 -4.67
C ARG A 121 25.18 15.48 -3.17
N ALA A 122 24.78 16.70 -2.79
CA ALA A 122 24.58 17.06 -1.39
C ALA A 122 23.45 16.24 -0.74
N VAL A 123 22.40 15.92 -1.51
CA VAL A 123 21.21 15.20 -1.03
C VAL A 123 21.53 13.76 -0.62
N GLY A 124 22.41 13.06 -1.36
CA GLY A 124 22.78 11.68 -1.05
C GLY A 124 23.52 11.51 0.28
N GLY A 125 24.39 12.47 0.63
CA GLY A 125 25.15 12.44 1.89
C GLY A 125 24.31 12.67 3.14
N ILE A 126 23.20 13.43 3.02
CA ILE A 126 22.25 13.67 4.13
C ILE A 126 21.50 12.38 4.47
N ILE A 127 21.09 11.61 3.45
CA ILE A 127 20.29 10.38 3.62
C ILE A 127 21.07 9.29 4.32
N GLY A 128 22.36 9.12 3.96
CA GLY A 128 23.23 8.15 4.63
C GLY A 128 23.28 8.36 6.15
N LYS A 129 23.25 9.62 6.61
CA LYS A 129 23.23 9.96 8.05
C LYS A 129 21.87 9.73 8.70
N MET A 130 20.78 9.85 7.94
CA MET A 130 19.41 9.64 8.43
C MET A 130 19.04 8.15 8.55
N MET A 131 19.79 7.24 7.93
CA MET A 131 19.50 5.79 7.92
C MET A 131 19.31 5.20 9.34
N PHE A 132 20.09 5.66 10.31
CA PHE A 132 19.98 5.20 11.70
C PHE A 132 18.59 5.46 12.32
N PHE A 133 17.96 6.57 11.97
CA PHE A 133 16.60 6.92 12.44
C PHE A 133 15.51 6.30 11.56
N ILE A 134 15.78 6.12 10.27
CA ILE A 134 14.82 5.54 9.31
C ILE A 134 14.49 4.09 9.69
N LEU A 135 15.48 3.31 10.13
CA LEU A 135 15.27 1.87 10.40
C LEU A 135 14.27 1.62 11.55
N PRO A 136 14.40 2.21 12.75
CA PRO A 136 13.39 2.06 13.82
C PRO A 136 12.00 2.55 13.39
N LEU A 137 11.92 3.69 12.68
CA LEU A 137 10.66 4.22 12.16
C LEU A 137 10.02 3.26 11.15
N HIS A 138 10.84 2.62 10.31
CA HIS A 138 10.39 1.61 9.36
C HIS A 138 9.79 0.38 10.05
N LEU A 139 10.49 -0.16 11.05
CA LEU A 139 10.02 -1.31 11.84
C LEU A 139 8.71 -0.99 12.56
N PHE A 140 8.61 0.20 13.15
CA PHE A 140 7.38 0.64 13.79
C PHE A 140 6.24 0.83 12.78
N SER A 141 6.52 1.39 11.60
CA SER A 141 5.55 1.48 10.50
C SER A 141 5.06 0.09 10.06
N MET A 142 5.95 -0.90 9.95
CA MET A 142 5.57 -2.29 9.65
C MET A 142 4.66 -2.88 10.73
N PHE A 143 4.97 -2.66 12.01
CA PHE A 143 4.08 -3.05 13.10
C PHE A 143 2.68 -2.42 12.96
N CYS A 144 2.62 -1.12 12.64
CA CYS A 144 1.36 -0.43 12.39
C CYS A 144 0.58 -1.07 11.23
N MET A 145 1.26 -1.45 10.15
CA MET A 145 0.67 -2.15 9.00
C MET A 145 0.11 -3.52 9.37
N PHE A 146 0.82 -4.31 10.19
CA PHE A 146 0.27 -5.57 10.72
C PHE A 146 -0.98 -5.35 11.57
N TYR A 147 -1.04 -4.27 12.34
CA TYR A 147 -2.25 -3.90 13.05
C TYR A 147 -3.41 -3.54 12.09
N GLN A 148 -3.13 -2.88 10.96
CA GLN A 148 -4.13 -2.61 9.93
C GLN A 148 -4.68 -3.91 9.32
N LEU A 149 -3.81 -4.89 9.02
CA LEU A 149 -4.19 -6.21 8.53
C LEU A 149 -5.11 -6.92 9.53
N TYR A 150 -4.72 -6.96 10.80
CA TYR A 150 -5.54 -7.51 11.89
C TYR A 150 -6.91 -6.83 11.96
N PHE A 151 -6.92 -5.49 11.98
CA PHE A 151 -8.15 -4.73 12.16
C PHE A 151 -9.11 -4.91 10.96
N ALA A 152 -8.58 -4.85 9.73
CA ALA A 152 -9.34 -5.05 8.51
C ALA A 152 -9.95 -6.46 8.46
N SER A 153 -9.16 -7.50 8.75
CA SER A 153 -9.60 -8.90 8.75
C SER A 153 -10.71 -9.14 9.77
N LYS A 154 -10.51 -8.66 11.00
CA LYS A 154 -11.53 -8.74 12.05
C LYS A 154 -12.80 -7.98 11.64
N THR A 155 -12.67 -6.80 11.05
CA THR A 155 -13.81 -6.00 10.60
C THR A 155 -14.63 -6.72 9.52
N ILE A 156 -13.96 -7.28 8.50
CA ILE A 156 -14.63 -8.04 7.42
C ILE A 156 -15.39 -9.22 8.03
N LYS A 157 -14.74 -9.99 8.90
CA LYS A 157 -15.34 -11.20 9.46
C LYS A 157 -16.49 -10.91 10.42
N THR A 158 -16.37 -9.87 11.25
CA THR A 158 -17.46 -9.42 12.11
C THR A 158 -18.67 -8.96 11.28
N ALA A 159 -18.44 -8.21 10.19
CA ALA A 159 -19.52 -7.75 9.32
C ALA A 159 -20.21 -8.90 8.59
N GLU A 160 -19.44 -9.92 8.18
CA GLU A 160 -19.98 -11.11 7.50
C GLU A 160 -20.77 -12.02 8.45
N LEU A 161 -20.24 -12.29 9.66
CA LEU A 161 -20.87 -13.23 10.61
C LEU A 161 -21.89 -12.59 11.55
N LYS A 162 -21.93 -11.25 11.62
CA LYS A 162 -22.81 -10.48 12.52
C LYS A 162 -22.73 -10.95 13.99
N ARG A 163 -21.55 -11.39 14.43
CA ARG A 163 -21.24 -11.79 15.81
C ARG A 163 -19.80 -11.43 16.18
N GLU A 164 -19.47 -11.50 17.46
CA GLU A 164 -18.08 -11.37 17.89
C GLU A 164 -17.24 -12.53 17.33
N VAL A 165 -16.06 -12.18 16.82
CA VAL A 165 -15.15 -13.12 16.14
C VAL A 165 -13.88 -13.32 16.96
N SER A 166 -13.49 -14.58 17.08
CA SER A 166 -12.24 -15.04 17.66
C SER A 166 -11.11 -15.00 16.62
N LEU A 167 -9.85 -15.21 17.05
CA LEU A 167 -8.70 -15.21 16.13
C LEU A 167 -8.86 -16.23 15.00
N ASN A 168 -9.32 -17.44 15.33
CA ASN A 168 -9.50 -18.52 14.35
C ASN A 168 -10.53 -18.16 13.28
N ASP A 169 -11.53 -17.32 13.60
CA ASP A 169 -12.56 -16.91 12.66
C ASP A 169 -12.02 -16.01 11.53
N TYR A 170 -11.01 -15.17 11.80
CA TYR A 170 -10.50 -14.18 10.83
C TYR A 170 -9.03 -14.37 10.40
N MET A 171 -8.36 -15.42 10.89
CA MET A 171 -6.94 -15.67 10.58
C MET A 171 -6.71 -15.92 9.08
N GLY A 172 -7.65 -16.58 8.41
CA GLY A 172 -7.59 -16.78 6.95
C GLY A 172 -7.63 -15.46 6.20
N GLU A 173 -8.54 -14.56 6.59
CA GLU A 173 -8.66 -13.22 6.02
C GLU A 173 -7.39 -12.40 6.23
N PHE A 174 -6.73 -12.52 7.39
CA PHE A 174 -5.47 -11.86 7.66
C PHE A 174 -4.39 -12.23 6.64
N PHE A 175 -4.19 -13.52 6.40
CA PHE A 175 -3.21 -13.97 5.42
C PHE A 175 -3.64 -13.63 3.99
N MET A 176 -4.93 -13.67 3.67
CA MET A 176 -5.41 -13.21 2.35
C MET A 176 -5.10 -11.72 2.13
N ILE A 177 -5.36 -10.84 3.12
CA ILE A 177 -5.01 -9.42 2.97
C ILE A 177 -3.50 -9.25 2.91
N TRP A 178 -2.72 -10.01 3.69
CA TRP A 178 -1.26 -9.92 3.66
C TRP A 178 -0.69 -10.32 2.29
N PHE A 179 -1.17 -11.42 1.70
CA PHE A 179 -0.87 -11.83 0.33
C PHE A 179 -1.82 -11.16 -0.68
N PHE A 180 -1.88 -9.81 -0.59
CA PHE A 180 -2.89 -8.96 -1.22
C PHE A 180 -3.16 -9.21 -2.73
N PRO A 181 -2.16 -9.40 -3.61
CA PRO A 181 -2.42 -9.64 -5.04
C PRO A 181 -3.35 -10.83 -5.30
N ILE A 182 -3.24 -11.87 -4.48
CA ILE A 182 -4.07 -13.08 -4.57
C ILE A 182 -5.32 -12.88 -3.72
N GLY A 183 -5.18 -12.40 -2.49
CA GLY A 183 -6.31 -12.28 -1.56
C GLY A 183 -7.40 -11.31 -2.01
N ILE A 184 -7.09 -10.29 -2.81
CA ILE A 184 -8.10 -9.33 -3.29
C ILE A 184 -9.21 -10.02 -4.12
N TRP A 185 -8.86 -11.11 -4.83
CA TRP A 185 -9.81 -11.90 -5.62
C TRP A 185 -10.82 -12.66 -4.77
N PHE A 186 -10.49 -12.95 -3.52
CA PHE A 186 -11.37 -13.66 -2.57
C PHE A 186 -12.07 -12.70 -1.61
N ILE A 187 -11.35 -11.68 -1.12
CA ILE A 187 -11.84 -10.74 -0.12
C ILE A 187 -12.85 -9.76 -0.71
N GLN A 188 -12.54 -9.14 -1.85
CA GLN A 188 -13.38 -8.08 -2.39
C GLN A 188 -14.78 -8.57 -2.78
N PRO A 189 -14.98 -9.75 -3.42
CA PRO A 189 -16.32 -10.26 -3.68
C PRO A 189 -17.14 -10.49 -2.40
N ARG A 190 -16.50 -10.89 -1.29
CA ARG A 190 -17.17 -11.06 0.01
C ARG A 190 -17.58 -9.72 0.59
N ILE A 191 -16.71 -8.70 0.51
CA ILE A 191 -17.06 -7.32 0.87
C ILE A 191 -18.25 -6.82 0.03
N ASN A 192 -18.26 -7.09 -1.28
CA ASN A 192 -19.37 -6.67 -2.14
C ASN A 192 -20.70 -7.33 -1.72
N LYS A 193 -20.70 -8.59 -1.27
CA LYS A 193 -21.89 -9.28 -0.76
C LYS A 193 -22.43 -8.59 0.50
N ILE A 194 -21.56 -8.29 1.47
CA ILE A 194 -21.93 -7.58 2.71
C ILE A 194 -22.59 -6.23 2.41
N VAL A 195 -22.10 -5.52 1.39
CA VAL A 195 -22.54 -4.17 1.01
C VAL A 195 -23.79 -4.17 0.11
N ALA A 196 -24.16 -5.33 -0.43
CA ALA A 196 -25.35 -5.49 -1.26
C ALA A 196 -26.60 -5.89 -0.45
N GLU A 197 -26.43 -6.30 0.81
CA GLU A 197 -27.49 -6.47 1.79
C GLU A 197 -28.04 -5.11 2.27
#